data_AF-A0A8C9G3F9-F1
#
_entry.id   AF-A0A8C9G3F9-F1
#
_cell.length_a   1.000
_cell.length_b   1.000
_cell.length_c   1.000
_cell.angle_alpha   90.00
_cell.angle_beta   90.00
_cell.angle_gamma   90.00
#
_symmetry.space_group_name_H-M   'P 1'
#
loop_
_entity.id
_entity.type
_entity.pdbx_description
1 polymer ?
#
loop_
_entity_poly.entity_id
_entity_poly.type
_entity_poly.pdbx_seq_one_letter_code
_entity_poly.pdbx_strand_id
1 'polypeptide(L)'
;MLTSRTFLKRTRAGAVVKVVREHYLRDDIPCGADACPLCPVRPGQPLGLEARPSGAASSLCPGPHYLLPDTNLLLHQIDILEDPVIKNVIVLQTVLQEVRNRSAPVYKRIRDVIGNPEKHFYSFTNEHHRETYIEQEQGEGSNDRNDRAIRVAVKWYSEHLKKIQNEENEDIQVIFLTNDRNNKEKALEEGITAYTCEEYIKSLIDNPDLVDRLACVSDEGVCLYSLLVYLFYEIILQSIIIQGLKHLNRAVHEDIVAVELLAKDEWVAPSSVVLQDDGQNEDDAETEEEKENILKISVNKNMLRPTGKVVGIIKRNWRPFCGMLSKSQIKEARRHLFTPADRRIPRIRIETRQADKLEGQRIIVAIDGWPRNSRYPNVSFILAKVNCECSSQIIISFYFSFNVGDMKYREDLRHLYVCSVDPPGCTDIDDALHCREIENGNLEVGWVFVYGNKESQLTCITSVSEVVIERLVSLPCFLLI
;
A
#
# COMPACT_ATOMS: atom_id res chain seq x y z
N MET A 1 -14.39 -7.02 -32.72
CA MET A 1 -15.54 -7.94 -32.60
C MET A 1 -16.36 -7.58 -31.37
N LEU A 2 -17.67 -7.85 -31.35
CA LEU A 2 -18.56 -7.58 -30.23
C LEU A 2 -18.99 -8.89 -29.57
N THR A 3 -18.75 -9.04 -28.27
CA THR A 3 -19.28 -10.14 -27.46
C THR A 3 -20.16 -9.58 -26.35
N SER A 4 -21.07 -10.38 -25.79
CA SER A 4 -21.93 -9.96 -24.68
C SER A 4 -21.58 -10.74 -23.42
N ARG A 5 -21.13 -10.05 -22.38
CA ARG A 5 -20.88 -10.65 -21.07
C ARG A 5 -22.13 -10.56 -20.22
N THR A 6 -22.64 -11.70 -19.77
CA THR A 6 -23.80 -11.74 -18.86
C THR A 6 -23.37 -12.24 -17.48
N PHE A 7 -23.80 -11.55 -16.42
CA PHE A 7 -23.54 -11.97 -15.04
C PHE A 7 -24.72 -11.62 -14.13
N LEU A 8 -24.88 -12.39 -13.06
CA LEU A 8 -25.89 -12.13 -12.04
C LEU A 8 -25.30 -11.22 -10.96
N LYS A 9 -26.02 -10.17 -10.60
CA LYS A 9 -25.64 -9.25 -9.52
C LYS A 9 -26.74 -9.17 -8.48
N ARG A 10 -26.39 -9.33 -7.21
CA ARG A 10 -27.29 -9.06 -6.10
C ARG A 10 -27.29 -7.55 -5.80
N THR A 11 -28.47 -6.96 -5.76
CA THR A 11 -28.66 -5.55 -5.40
C THR A 11 -28.60 -5.37 -3.88
N ARG A 12 -28.42 -4.12 -3.41
CA ARG A 12 -28.43 -3.80 -1.98
C ARG A 12 -29.75 -4.17 -1.29
N ALA A 13 -30.86 -4.15 -2.03
CA ALA A 13 -32.18 -4.58 -1.59
C ALA A 13 -32.40 -6.11 -1.63
N GLY A 14 -31.36 -6.89 -1.95
CA GLY A 14 -31.40 -8.36 -1.94
C GLY A 14 -31.89 -9.01 -3.23
N ALA A 15 -32.48 -8.25 -4.16
CA ALA A 15 -32.93 -8.77 -5.46
C ALA A 15 -31.75 -9.17 -6.36
N VAL A 16 -31.90 -10.27 -7.10
CA VAL A 16 -30.90 -10.75 -8.07
C VAL A 16 -31.28 -10.25 -9.46
N VAL A 17 -30.36 -9.51 -10.09
CA VAL A 17 -30.57 -8.91 -11.42
C VAL A 17 -29.54 -9.49 -12.39
N LYS A 18 -30.00 -9.90 -13.59
CA LYS A 18 -29.12 -10.26 -14.70
C LYS A 18 -28.63 -8.99 -15.39
N VAL A 19 -27.33 -8.77 -15.36
CA VAL A 19 -26.68 -7.65 -16.04
C VAL A 19 -26.05 -8.17 -17.33
N VAL A 20 -26.43 -7.59 -18.45
CA VAL A 20 -25.82 -7.84 -19.76
C VAL A 20 -24.97 -6.62 -20.10
N ARG A 21 -23.69 -6.83 -20.40
CA ARG A 21 -22.78 -5.78 -20.86
C ARG A 21 -22.18 -6.16 -22.19
N GLU A 22 -22.12 -5.19 -23.08
CA GLU A 22 -21.34 -5.29 -24.29
C GLU A 22 -19.85 -5.31 -23.96
N HIS A 23 -19.11 -6.17 -24.64
CA HIS A 23 -17.69 -6.34 -24.48
C HIS A 23 -17.02 -6.29 -25.85
N TYR A 24 -16.18 -5.27 -26.04
CA TYR A 24 -15.56 -4.99 -27.32
C TYR A 24 -14.17 -5.62 -27.36
N LEU A 25 -13.96 -6.49 -28.35
CA LEU A 25 -12.67 -7.10 -28.67
C LEU A 25 -11.99 -6.31 -29.78
N ARG A 26 -10.74 -5.95 -29.52
CA ARG A 26 -9.90 -5.06 -30.30
C ARG A 26 -8.63 -5.80 -30.74
N ASP A 27 -8.11 -5.36 -31.87
CA ASP A 27 -6.87 -5.86 -32.47
C ASP A 27 -5.76 -4.80 -32.45
N ASP A 28 -6.09 -3.59 -32.00
CA ASP A 28 -5.22 -2.42 -32.00
C ASP A 28 -4.59 -2.14 -30.62
N ILE A 29 -4.51 -3.17 -29.76
CA ILE A 29 -3.89 -3.07 -28.44
C ILE A 29 -2.41 -3.44 -28.61
N PRO A 30 -1.47 -2.52 -28.34
CA PRO A 30 -0.06 -2.80 -28.50
C PRO A 30 0.45 -3.75 -27.41
N CYS A 31 1.49 -4.52 -27.71
CA CYS A 31 2.14 -5.40 -26.73
C CYS A 31 3.01 -4.63 -25.72
N GLY A 32 3.34 -3.36 -26.02
CA GLY A 32 4.14 -2.47 -25.16
C GLY A 32 5.65 -2.58 -25.36
N ALA A 33 6.12 -3.57 -26.12
CA ALA A 33 7.53 -3.74 -26.46
C ALA A 33 7.95 -2.74 -27.54
N ASP A 34 9.00 -1.96 -27.25
CA ASP A 34 9.58 -1.01 -28.20
C ASP A 34 10.16 -1.70 -29.46
N ALA A 35 10.59 -2.95 -29.31
CA ALA A 35 11.11 -3.77 -30.41
C ALA A 35 10.02 -4.33 -31.35
N CYS A 36 8.72 -4.09 -31.13
CA CYS A 36 7.66 -4.73 -31.92
C CYS A 36 7.26 -3.93 -33.18
N PRO A 37 7.56 -4.41 -34.40
CA PRO A 37 7.09 -3.79 -35.64
C PRO A 37 5.65 -4.18 -36.02
N LEU A 38 5.08 -5.20 -35.38
CA LEU A 38 3.76 -5.76 -35.72
C LEU A 38 2.61 -5.05 -35.02
N CYS A 39 2.87 -4.39 -33.89
CA CYS A 39 1.86 -3.68 -33.12
C CYS A 39 1.69 -2.25 -33.61
N PRO A 40 0.47 -1.68 -33.50
CA PRO A 40 0.25 -0.28 -33.87
C PRO A 40 1.00 0.65 -32.92
N VAL A 41 2.03 1.31 -33.42
CA VAL A 41 2.74 2.38 -32.70
C VAL A 41 1.84 3.60 -32.66
N ARG A 42 1.38 3.99 -31.46
CA ARG A 42 0.70 5.27 -31.28
C ARG A 42 1.77 6.36 -31.12
N PRO A 43 1.88 7.33 -32.04
CA PRO A 43 2.86 8.40 -31.90
C PRO A 43 2.57 9.20 -30.62
N GLY A 44 3.58 9.33 -29.75
CA GLY A 44 3.53 10.18 -28.55
C GLY A 44 3.19 9.48 -27.22
N GLN A 45 3.02 8.15 -27.19
CA GLN A 45 3.01 7.40 -25.93
C GLN A 45 4.35 6.67 -25.74
N PRO A 46 5.04 6.82 -24.59
CA PRO A 46 6.21 6.00 -24.30
C PRO A 46 5.78 4.53 -24.28
N LEU A 47 6.44 3.71 -25.09
CA LEU A 47 6.26 2.26 -25.08
C LEU A 47 6.81 1.75 -23.75
N GLY A 48 5.96 1.08 -22.98
CA GLY A 48 6.21 0.82 -21.56
C GLY A 48 7.32 -0.19 -21.28
N LEU A 49 7.81 -0.93 -22.27
CA LEU A 49 8.85 -1.95 -22.11
C LEU A 49 10.07 -1.62 -22.98
N GLU A 50 11.27 -1.88 -22.45
CA GLU A 50 12.51 -1.69 -23.18
C GLU A 50 12.66 -2.68 -24.34
N ALA A 51 13.28 -2.25 -25.44
CA ALA A 51 13.54 -3.08 -26.62
C ALA A 51 14.48 -4.27 -26.34
N ARG A 52 15.41 -4.10 -25.39
CA ARG A 52 16.31 -5.13 -24.90
C ARG A 52 16.33 -5.07 -23.38
N PRO A 53 15.49 -5.86 -22.69
CA PRO A 53 15.50 -5.86 -21.24
C PRO A 53 16.86 -6.41 -20.78
N SER A 54 17.72 -5.53 -20.29
CA SER A 54 18.90 -5.90 -19.51
C SER A 54 18.42 -6.31 -18.11
N GLY A 55 17.64 -7.40 -18.05
CA GLY A 55 17.17 -7.97 -16.80
C GLY A 55 18.36 -8.26 -15.88
N ALA A 56 18.14 -8.17 -14.57
CA ALA A 56 19.14 -8.54 -13.59
C ALA A 56 19.68 -9.95 -13.91
N ALA A 57 21.01 -10.10 -13.97
CA ALA A 57 21.67 -11.34 -14.34
C ALA A 57 21.16 -12.49 -13.46
N SER A 58 20.29 -13.31 -14.02
CA SER A 58 19.64 -14.41 -13.33
C SER A 58 20.29 -15.72 -13.79
N SER A 59 20.71 -16.55 -12.85
CA SER A 59 21.31 -17.86 -13.15
C SER A 59 20.32 -18.82 -13.81
N LEU A 60 19.00 -18.63 -13.59
CA LEU A 60 17.94 -19.41 -14.23
C LEU A 60 17.63 -18.94 -15.65
N CYS A 61 17.77 -17.65 -15.93
CA CYS A 61 17.40 -17.02 -17.20
C CYS A 61 18.49 -16.01 -17.60
N PRO A 62 19.56 -16.46 -18.29
CA PRO A 62 20.68 -15.60 -18.66
C PRO A 62 20.35 -14.64 -19.81
N GLY A 63 19.26 -14.88 -20.54
CA GLY A 63 18.82 -14.05 -21.66
C GLY A 63 17.87 -12.90 -21.26
N PRO A 64 17.63 -11.95 -22.19
CA PRO A 64 16.68 -10.87 -21.99
C PRO A 64 15.28 -11.43 -21.78
N HIS A 65 14.56 -10.97 -20.75
CA HIS A 65 13.23 -11.48 -20.45
C HIS A 65 12.27 -10.43 -19.90
N TYR A 66 10.98 -10.65 -20.13
CA TYR A 66 9.88 -9.91 -19.50
C TYR A 66 9.23 -10.72 -18.40
N LEU A 67 8.82 -10.05 -17.33
CA LEU A 67 8.15 -10.68 -16.19
C LEU A 67 6.65 -10.46 -16.26
N LEU A 68 5.88 -11.52 -16.05
CA LEU A 68 4.43 -11.45 -15.93
C LEU A 68 4.01 -12.06 -14.59
N PRO A 69 3.68 -11.23 -13.58
CA PRO A 69 3.26 -11.71 -12.27
C PRO A 69 1.79 -12.11 -12.23
N ASP A 70 1.48 -13.09 -11.37
CA ASP A 70 0.12 -13.44 -10.97
C ASP A 70 -0.51 -12.37 -10.03
N THR A 71 -1.78 -12.58 -9.67
CA THR A 71 -2.49 -11.70 -8.73
C THR A 71 -1.92 -11.77 -7.30
N ASN A 72 -1.55 -12.96 -6.82
CA ASN A 72 -1.14 -13.18 -5.43
C ASN A 72 0.22 -12.52 -5.14
N LEU A 73 1.13 -12.55 -6.09
CA LEU A 73 2.42 -11.87 -6.10
C LEU A 73 2.24 -10.36 -5.98
N LEU A 74 1.32 -9.76 -6.75
CA LEU A 74 1.02 -8.34 -6.61
C LEU A 74 0.43 -7.99 -5.24
N LEU A 75 -0.36 -8.87 -4.64
CA LEU A 75 -0.99 -8.61 -3.33
C LEU A 75 -0.02 -8.71 -2.16
N HIS A 76 0.88 -9.70 -2.20
CA HIS A 76 1.72 -10.06 -1.06
C HIS A 76 3.18 -9.62 -1.21
N GLN A 77 3.65 -9.35 -2.43
CA GLN A 77 5.07 -9.12 -2.74
C GLN A 77 5.29 -7.86 -3.59
N ILE A 78 4.39 -6.87 -3.51
CA ILE A 78 4.54 -5.59 -4.21
C ILE A 78 5.84 -4.85 -3.85
N ASP A 79 6.31 -4.98 -2.61
CA ASP A 79 7.54 -4.33 -2.13
C ASP A 79 8.79 -4.81 -2.91
N ILE A 80 8.73 -6.04 -3.46
CA ILE A 80 9.80 -6.61 -4.28
C ILE A 80 9.76 -6.01 -5.69
N LEU A 81 8.56 -5.86 -6.26
CA LEU A 81 8.36 -5.24 -7.57
C LEU A 81 8.67 -3.73 -7.56
N GLU A 82 8.52 -3.08 -6.41
CA GLU A 82 8.94 -1.69 -6.20
C GLU A 82 10.46 -1.52 -6.13
N ASP A 83 11.25 -2.58 -5.95
CA ASP A 83 12.71 -2.48 -5.91
C ASP A 83 13.32 -2.16 -7.30
N PRO A 84 14.23 -1.18 -7.42
CA PRO A 84 14.79 -0.73 -8.71
C PRO A 84 15.48 -1.81 -9.54
N VAL A 85 15.86 -2.95 -8.95
CA VAL A 85 16.45 -4.09 -9.65
C VAL A 85 15.43 -4.72 -10.62
N ILE A 86 14.14 -4.73 -10.26
CA ILE A 86 13.10 -5.32 -11.10
C ILE A 86 12.57 -4.27 -12.08
N LYS A 87 12.72 -4.56 -13.37
CA LYS A 87 12.28 -3.75 -14.50
C LYS A 87 11.56 -4.63 -15.54
N ASN A 88 10.87 -3.99 -16.47
CA ASN A 88 10.23 -4.63 -17.62
C ASN A 88 9.16 -5.68 -17.23
N VAL A 89 8.18 -5.22 -16.44
CA VAL A 89 7.09 -6.06 -15.93
C VAL A 89 5.80 -5.77 -16.70
N ILE A 90 5.15 -6.83 -17.19
CA ILE A 90 3.87 -6.78 -17.88
C ILE A 90 2.77 -7.10 -16.87
N VAL A 91 1.89 -6.14 -16.62
CA VAL A 91 0.76 -6.30 -15.72
C VAL A 91 -0.54 -6.41 -16.51
N LEU A 92 -1.22 -7.56 -16.39
CA LEU A 92 -2.48 -7.82 -17.08
C LEU A 92 -3.64 -7.03 -16.46
N GLN A 93 -4.63 -6.66 -17.29
CA GLN A 93 -5.85 -6.00 -16.83
C GLN A 93 -6.68 -6.88 -15.89
N THR A 94 -6.76 -8.19 -16.14
CA THR A 94 -7.42 -9.15 -15.23
C THR A 94 -6.84 -9.07 -13.83
N VAL A 95 -5.51 -9.12 -13.75
CA VAL A 95 -4.74 -9.06 -12.51
C VAL A 95 -4.96 -7.72 -11.81
N LEU A 96 -4.85 -6.59 -12.52
CA LEU A 96 -5.11 -5.26 -11.96
C LEU A 96 -6.53 -5.11 -11.40
N GLN A 97 -7.54 -5.64 -12.10
CA GLN A 97 -8.93 -5.55 -11.67
C GLN A 97 -9.18 -6.40 -10.42
N GLU A 98 -8.52 -7.56 -10.31
CA GLU A 98 -8.61 -8.41 -9.13
C GLU A 98 -7.92 -7.77 -7.91
N VAL A 99 -6.72 -7.23 -8.09
CA VAL A 99 -6.01 -6.48 -7.05
C VAL A 99 -6.86 -5.29 -6.58
N ARG A 100 -7.47 -4.54 -7.50
CA ARG A 100 -8.37 -3.42 -7.15
C ARG A 100 -9.54 -3.84 -6.27
N ASN A 101 -10.12 -5.01 -6.55
CA ASN A 101 -11.25 -5.53 -5.80
C ASN A 101 -10.85 -6.06 -4.41
N ARG A 102 -9.64 -6.64 -4.28
CA ARG A 102 -9.13 -7.20 -3.01
C ARG A 102 -8.47 -6.14 -2.11
N SER A 103 -7.66 -5.25 -2.69
CA SER A 103 -6.90 -4.22 -1.96
C SER A 103 -6.69 -2.95 -2.78
N ALA A 104 -7.50 -1.93 -2.49
CA ALA A 104 -7.36 -0.60 -3.10
C ALA A 104 -5.98 0.07 -2.85
N PRO A 105 -5.35 -0.06 -1.66
CA PRO A 105 -4.01 0.49 -1.43
C PRO A 105 -2.94 -0.11 -2.35
N VAL A 106 -2.94 -1.44 -2.51
CA VAL A 106 -1.98 -2.14 -3.39
C VAL A 106 -2.22 -1.74 -4.85
N TYR A 107 -3.47 -1.63 -5.29
CA TYR A 107 -3.80 -1.12 -6.62
C TYR A 107 -3.26 0.28 -6.86
N LYS A 108 -3.37 1.19 -5.88
CA LYS A 108 -2.82 2.55 -5.98
C LYS A 108 -1.30 2.50 -6.17
N ARG A 109 -0.60 1.73 -5.32
CA ARG A 109 0.85 1.56 -5.41
C ARG A 109 1.29 1.04 -6.79
N ILE A 110 0.62 0.02 -7.33
CA ILE A 110 0.93 -0.50 -8.69
C ILE A 110 0.70 0.57 -9.76
N ARG A 111 -0.36 1.39 -9.62
CA ARG A 111 -0.60 2.50 -10.55
C ARG A 111 0.49 3.56 -10.49
N ASP A 112 0.99 3.84 -9.29
CA ASP A 112 2.12 4.76 -9.08
C ASP A 112 3.41 4.19 -9.71
N VAL A 113 3.65 2.87 -9.59
CA VAL A 113 4.78 2.18 -10.25
C VAL A 113 4.66 2.19 -11.78
N ILE A 114 3.46 1.92 -12.33
CA ILE A 114 3.20 2.03 -13.78
C ILE A 114 3.42 3.47 -14.29
N GLY A 115 3.18 4.48 -13.44
CA GLY A 115 3.42 5.88 -13.76
C GLY A 115 4.91 6.25 -13.80
N ASN A 116 5.80 5.42 -13.26
CA ASN A 116 7.23 5.69 -13.23
C ASN A 116 7.92 5.17 -14.52
N PRO A 117 8.49 6.05 -15.37
CA PRO A 117 9.09 5.64 -16.64
C PRO A 117 10.35 4.78 -16.47
N GLU A 118 11.10 4.92 -15.37
CA GLU A 118 12.37 4.17 -15.15
C GLU A 118 12.15 2.68 -14.87
N LYS A 119 10.94 2.31 -14.47
CA LYS A 119 10.57 0.95 -14.07
C LYS A 119 10.15 0.09 -15.26
N HIS A 120 9.70 0.72 -16.34
CA HIS A 120 9.21 0.02 -17.52
C HIS A 120 8.09 -0.98 -17.19
N PHE A 121 7.08 -0.53 -16.44
CA PHE A 121 5.88 -1.32 -16.17
C PHE A 121 4.83 -1.02 -17.23
N TYR A 122 4.35 -2.08 -17.88
CA TYR A 122 3.35 -1.95 -18.94
C TYR A 122 2.04 -2.62 -18.56
N SER A 123 0.92 -1.92 -18.73
CA SER A 123 -0.41 -2.48 -18.50
C SER A 123 -0.99 -3.02 -19.80
N PHE A 124 -1.12 -4.35 -19.89
CA PHE A 124 -1.70 -5.01 -21.06
C PHE A 124 -3.19 -5.31 -20.86
N THR A 125 -3.99 -4.87 -21.82
CA THR A 125 -5.46 -4.94 -21.79
C THR A 125 -5.95 -6.27 -22.38
N ASN A 126 -5.66 -7.39 -21.71
CA ASN A 126 -5.97 -8.73 -22.20
C ASN A 126 -7.47 -9.02 -22.38
N GLU A 127 -8.34 -8.46 -21.53
CA GLU A 127 -9.78 -8.69 -21.68
C GLU A 127 -10.33 -8.11 -22.98
N HIS A 128 -9.79 -6.99 -23.46
CA HIS A 128 -10.26 -6.36 -24.70
C HIS A 128 -9.47 -6.78 -25.93
N HIS A 129 -8.50 -7.68 -25.81
CA HIS A 129 -7.68 -8.12 -26.92
C HIS A 129 -8.23 -9.42 -27.54
N ARG A 130 -8.41 -9.43 -28.86
CA ARG A 130 -9.12 -10.52 -29.56
C ARG A 130 -8.51 -11.90 -29.34
N GLU A 131 -7.18 -12.00 -29.33
CA GLU A 131 -6.49 -13.30 -29.28
C GLU A 131 -6.23 -13.81 -27.86
N THR A 132 -6.32 -12.92 -26.85
CA THR A 132 -6.07 -13.28 -25.44
C THR A 132 -7.33 -13.29 -24.60
N TYR A 133 -8.45 -12.81 -25.14
CA TYR A 133 -9.76 -12.90 -24.50
C TYR A 133 -10.25 -14.34 -24.43
N ILE A 134 -10.72 -14.73 -23.25
CA ILE A 134 -11.32 -16.03 -23.01
C ILE A 134 -12.69 -15.90 -22.34
N GLU A 135 -13.60 -16.79 -22.74
CA GLU A 135 -14.91 -16.95 -22.12
C GLU A 135 -14.84 -17.95 -20.95
N GLN A 136 -15.73 -17.77 -19.98
CA GLN A 136 -15.83 -18.67 -18.84
C GLN A 136 -16.49 -19.99 -19.27
N GLU A 137 -15.86 -21.11 -18.96
CA GLU A 137 -16.38 -22.44 -19.30
C GLU A 137 -17.45 -22.91 -18.30
N GLN A 138 -18.27 -23.87 -18.72
CA GLN A 138 -19.33 -24.41 -17.86
C GLN A 138 -18.72 -25.18 -16.67
N GLY A 139 -18.99 -24.71 -15.45
CA GLY A 139 -18.47 -25.32 -14.23
C GLY A 139 -17.12 -24.76 -13.75
N GLU A 140 -16.51 -23.82 -14.49
CA GLU A 140 -15.26 -23.17 -14.13
C GLU A 140 -15.49 -22.03 -13.12
N GLY A 141 -14.68 -21.96 -12.06
CA GLY A 141 -14.70 -20.86 -11.10
C GLY A 141 -14.16 -19.56 -11.70
N SER A 142 -14.48 -18.41 -11.09
CA SER A 142 -13.93 -17.12 -11.55
C SER A 142 -12.40 -17.04 -11.41
N ASN A 143 -11.83 -17.70 -10.39
CA ASN A 143 -10.39 -17.77 -10.20
C ASN A 143 -9.72 -18.63 -11.27
N ASP A 144 -10.24 -19.84 -11.53
CA ASP A 144 -9.72 -20.74 -12.56
C ASP A 144 -9.70 -20.07 -13.94
N ARG A 145 -10.78 -19.34 -14.25
CA ARG A 145 -10.88 -18.53 -15.49
C ARG A 145 -9.82 -17.45 -15.52
N ASN A 146 -9.59 -16.72 -14.43
CA ASN A 146 -8.56 -15.69 -14.39
C ASN A 146 -7.15 -16.29 -14.58
N ASP A 147 -6.85 -17.41 -13.93
CA ASP A 147 -5.57 -18.10 -14.06
C ASP A 147 -5.34 -18.56 -15.51
N ARG A 148 -6.38 -19.10 -16.15
CA ARG A 148 -6.34 -19.47 -17.56
C ARG A 148 -6.14 -18.25 -18.47
N ALA A 149 -6.78 -17.11 -18.16
CA ALA A 149 -6.58 -15.87 -18.92
C ALA A 149 -5.13 -15.38 -18.84
N ILE A 150 -4.49 -15.55 -17.68
CA ILE A 150 -3.08 -15.22 -17.48
C ILE A 150 -2.20 -16.14 -18.32
N ARG A 151 -2.40 -17.46 -18.27
CA ARG A 151 -1.62 -18.42 -19.07
C ARG A 151 -1.76 -18.19 -20.57
N VAL A 152 -2.98 -17.93 -21.06
CA VAL A 152 -3.23 -17.59 -22.48
C VAL A 152 -2.50 -16.30 -22.87
N ALA A 153 -2.50 -15.28 -22.01
CA ALA A 153 -1.76 -14.05 -22.28
C ALA A 153 -0.24 -14.28 -22.33
N VAL A 154 0.32 -15.06 -21.40
CA VAL A 154 1.75 -15.41 -21.42
C VAL A 154 2.10 -16.16 -22.71
N LYS A 155 1.32 -17.18 -23.07
CA LYS A 155 1.51 -17.96 -24.29
C LYS A 155 1.48 -17.07 -25.53
N TRP A 156 0.51 -16.16 -25.60
CA TRP A 156 0.40 -15.19 -26.68
C TRP A 156 1.64 -14.29 -26.75
N TYR A 157 2.13 -13.76 -25.63
CA TYR A 157 3.33 -12.95 -25.59
C TYR A 157 4.56 -13.73 -26.07
N SER A 158 4.73 -14.99 -25.63
CA SER A 158 5.81 -15.86 -26.07
C SER A 158 5.77 -16.14 -27.58
N GLU A 159 4.59 -16.38 -28.15
CA GLU A 159 4.43 -16.58 -29.60
C GLU A 159 4.60 -15.28 -30.39
N HIS A 160 4.13 -14.16 -29.84
CA HIS A 160 4.22 -12.84 -30.46
C HIS A 160 5.67 -12.36 -30.54
N LEU A 161 6.46 -12.51 -29.47
CA LEU A 161 7.87 -12.12 -29.45
C LEU A 161 8.73 -12.99 -30.36
N LYS A 162 8.45 -14.30 -30.46
CA LYS A 162 9.11 -15.19 -31.44
C LYS A 162 8.92 -14.75 -32.90
N LYS A 163 7.78 -14.14 -33.23
CA LYS A 163 7.52 -13.62 -34.59
C LYS A 163 8.30 -12.33 -34.90
N ILE A 164 8.76 -11.63 -33.87
CA ILE A 164 9.45 -10.32 -33.98
C ILE A 164 10.95 -10.50 -34.14
N GLN A 165 11.50 -11.61 -33.64
CA GLN A 165 12.92 -11.90 -33.67
C GLN A 165 13.36 -12.34 -35.08
N ASN A 166 14.16 -11.51 -35.74
CA ASN A 166 14.99 -11.92 -36.89
C ASN A 166 16.28 -12.58 -36.38
N GLU A 167 16.93 -13.39 -37.22
CA GLU A 167 18.11 -14.24 -36.96
C GLU A 167 19.34 -13.56 -36.27
N GLU A 168 19.34 -12.24 -36.08
CA GLU A 168 20.43 -11.45 -35.47
C GLU A 168 20.15 -10.92 -34.05
N ASN A 169 18.93 -11.04 -33.50
CA ASN A 169 18.59 -10.58 -32.15
C ASN A 169 18.43 -11.76 -31.17
N GLU A 170 18.95 -11.60 -29.95
CA GLU A 170 18.76 -12.56 -28.85
C GLU A 170 17.28 -12.81 -28.54
N ASP A 171 16.93 -14.06 -28.23
CA ASP A 171 15.57 -14.49 -27.96
C ASP A 171 15.05 -13.90 -26.64
N ILE A 172 14.17 -12.90 -26.73
CA ILE A 172 13.46 -12.31 -25.59
C ILE A 172 12.44 -13.32 -25.06
N GLN A 173 12.67 -13.79 -23.84
CA GLN A 173 11.79 -14.75 -23.18
C GLN A 173 10.71 -14.06 -22.32
N VAL A 174 9.60 -14.75 -22.10
CA VAL A 174 8.54 -14.30 -21.19
C VAL A 174 8.48 -15.28 -20.03
N ILE A 175 8.64 -14.76 -18.82
CA ILE A 175 8.63 -15.54 -17.60
C ILE A 175 7.35 -15.28 -16.85
N PHE A 176 6.60 -16.34 -16.60
CA PHE A 176 5.43 -16.30 -15.73
C PHE A 176 5.85 -16.48 -14.27
N LEU A 177 5.50 -15.54 -13.40
CA LEU A 177 5.75 -15.63 -11.97
C LEU A 177 4.46 -15.93 -11.22
N THR A 178 4.41 -17.09 -10.56
CA THR A 178 3.24 -17.53 -9.80
C THR A 178 3.65 -18.20 -8.50
N ASN A 179 2.97 -17.87 -7.40
CA ASN A 179 3.16 -18.59 -6.14
C ASN A 179 2.18 -19.77 -6.00
N ASP A 180 1.14 -19.84 -6.84
CA ASP A 180 0.22 -20.97 -6.89
C ASP A 180 0.84 -22.20 -7.59
N ARG A 181 0.97 -23.30 -6.85
CA ARG A 181 1.56 -24.56 -7.35
C ARG A 181 0.79 -25.14 -8.53
N ASN A 182 -0.55 -25.19 -8.43
CA ASN A 182 -1.41 -25.72 -9.48
C ASN A 182 -1.31 -24.91 -10.77
N ASN A 183 -1.14 -23.59 -10.67
CA ASN A 183 -1.02 -22.72 -11.83
C ASN A 183 0.35 -22.88 -12.50
N LYS A 184 1.41 -23.04 -11.69
CA LYS A 184 2.76 -23.35 -12.16
C LYS A 184 2.81 -24.68 -12.92
N GLU A 185 2.24 -25.75 -12.36
CA GLU A 185 2.22 -27.08 -12.99
C GLU A 185 1.53 -27.04 -14.36
N LYS A 186 0.32 -26.45 -14.42
CA LYS A 186 -0.41 -26.27 -15.69
C LYS A 186 0.36 -25.42 -16.70
N ALA A 187 1.02 -24.35 -16.25
CA ALA A 187 1.83 -23.52 -17.13
C ALA A 187 2.99 -24.32 -17.75
N LEU A 188 3.67 -25.16 -16.96
CA LEU A 188 4.74 -26.03 -17.45
C LEU A 188 4.23 -27.08 -18.44
N GLU A 189 3.06 -27.68 -18.19
CA GLU A 189 2.40 -28.61 -19.13
C GLU A 189 2.03 -27.94 -20.46
N GLU A 190 1.64 -26.66 -20.42
CA GLU A 190 1.33 -25.85 -21.61
C GLU A 190 2.59 -25.33 -22.34
N GLY A 191 3.79 -25.63 -21.83
CA GLY A 191 5.08 -25.22 -22.41
C GLY A 191 5.47 -23.77 -22.09
N ILE A 192 4.93 -23.20 -21.01
CA ILE A 192 5.20 -21.84 -20.54
C ILE A 192 6.29 -21.88 -19.46
N THR A 193 7.30 -21.03 -19.57
CA THR A 193 8.34 -20.88 -18.55
C THR A 193 7.74 -20.22 -17.30
N ALA A 194 7.60 -20.97 -16.21
CA ALA A 194 7.00 -20.49 -14.96
C ALA A 194 7.87 -20.77 -13.74
N TYR A 195 8.05 -19.77 -12.89
CA TYR A 195 8.81 -19.86 -11.63
C TYR A 195 7.99 -19.31 -10.47
N THR A 196 8.34 -19.72 -9.26
CA THR A 196 7.88 -19.01 -8.06
C THR A 196 8.71 -17.75 -7.84
N CYS A 197 8.18 -16.78 -7.09
CA CYS A 197 8.96 -15.61 -6.75
C CYS A 197 10.24 -15.95 -5.99
N GLU A 198 10.16 -16.91 -5.07
CA GLU A 198 11.31 -17.36 -4.30
C GLU A 198 12.42 -17.91 -5.20
N GLU A 199 12.07 -18.75 -6.18
CA GLU A 199 13.01 -19.33 -7.13
C GLU A 199 13.66 -18.25 -8.00
N TYR A 200 12.85 -17.33 -8.53
CA TYR A 200 13.33 -16.26 -9.39
C TYR A 200 14.24 -15.26 -8.65
N ILE A 201 13.93 -14.92 -7.41
CA ILE A 201 14.72 -13.98 -6.62
C ILE A 201 16.04 -14.61 -6.16
N LYS A 202 16.02 -15.89 -5.77
CA LYS A 202 17.24 -16.62 -5.40
C LYS A 202 18.22 -16.78 -6.56
N SER A 203 17.74 -16.77 -7.79
CA SER A 203 18.61 -16.89 -8.96
C SER A 203 19.27 -15.58 -9.38
N LEU A 204 18.86 -14.43 -8.82
CA LEU A 204 19.50 -13.12 -9.06
C LEU A 204 20.87 -13.08 -8.39
N ILE A 205 21.93 -12.96 -9.21
CA ILE A 205 23.32 -13.18 -8.80
C ILE A 205 23.84 -12.08 -7.85
N ASP A 206 23.24 -10.89 -7.84
CA ASP A 206 23.85 -9.68 -7.25
C ASP A 206 23.12 -9.07 -6.02
N ASN A 207 22.02 -9.64 -5.51
CA ASN A 207 21.21 -8.92 -4.50
C ASN A 207 20.68 -9.81 -3.36
N PRO A 208 21.50 -10.13 -2.34
CA PRO A 208 21.01 -10.84 -1.13
C PRO A 208 19.94 -10.04 -0.38
N ASP A 209 19.92 -8.71 -0.51
CA ASP A 209 18.93 -7.83 0.12
C ASP A 209 17.49 -8.05 -0.38
N LEU A 210 17.31 -8.61 -1.58
CA LEU A 210 15.97 -8.93 -2.13
C LEU A 210 15.39 -10.20 -1.53
N VAL A 211 16.24 -11.17 -1.19
CA VAL A 211 15.81 -12.43 -0.56
C VAL A 211 15.22 -12.15 0.83
N ASP A 212 15.81 -11.21 1.56
CA ASP A 212 15.33 -10.78 2.88
C ASP A 212 13.99 -10.00 2.83
N ARG A 213 13.55 -9.55 1.65
CA ARG A 213 12.24 -8.89 1.43
C ARG A 213 11.12 -9.84 1.02
N LEU A 214 11.43 -11.12 0.79
CA LEU A 214 10.44 -12.11 0.41
C LEU A 214 9.53 -12.41 1.61
N ALA A 215 8.24 -12.06 1.52
CA ALA A 215 7.25 -12.42 2.52
C ALA A 215 7.07 -13.95 2.59
N CYS A 216 7.04 -14.51 3.80
CA CYS A 216 6.72 -15.91 4.05
C CYS A 216 5.20 -16.11 3.91
N VAL A 217 4.73 -16.43 2.69
CA VAL A 217 3.34 -16.81 2.48
C VAL A 217 3.18 -18.28 2.88
N SER A 218 2.71 -18.53 4.11
CA SER A 218 2.16 -19.84 4.47
C SER A 218 0.79 -19.98 3.83
N ASP A 219 0.66 -21.00 2.99
CA ASP A 219 -0.52 -21.37 2.22
C ASP A 219 -1.64 -21.86 3.15
N GLU A 220 -2.45 -20.94 3.69
CA GLU A 220 -3.69 -21.29 4.40
C GLU A 220 -4.86 -20.46 3.86
N GLY A 221 -5.58 -21.08 2.92
CA GLY A 221 -6.85 -20.58 2.41
C GLY A 221 -7.89 -20.50 3.54
N VAL A 222 -8.54 -19.34 3.64
CA VAL A 222 -9.76 -19.20 4.44
C VAL A 222 -10.86 -18.63 3.56
N CYS A 223 -11.77 -19.51 3.16
CA CYS A 223 -13.07 -19.13 2.60
C CYS A 223 -14.13 -19.11 3.71
N LEU A 224 -14.78 -17.93 3.82
CA LEU A 224 -16.17 -17.65 4.20
C LEU A 224 -16.69 -18.09 5.58
N TYR A 225 -17.13 -17.09 6.37
CA TYR A 225 -18.56 -16.92 6.67
C TYR A 225 -18.93 -15.43 6.66
N SER A 226 -19.48 -15.00 5.53
CA SER A 226 -20.29 -13.78 5.40
C SER A 226 -21.70 -14.12 5.88
N LEU A 227 -22.07 -13.81 7.11
CA LEU A 227 -23.45 -13.54 7.54
C LEU A 227 -23.43 -13.19 9.03
N LEU A 228 -23.59 -11.90 9.38
CA LEU A 228 -24.13 -11.36 10.67
C LEU A 228 -23.69 -9.90 10.92
N VAL A 229 -23.83 -9.00 9.94
CA VAL A 229 -23.53 -7.55 10.13
C VAL A 229 -24.79 -6.67 10.08
N TYR A 230 -26.00 -7.25 10.07
CA TYR A 230 -27.24 -6.46 9.91
C TYR A 230 -28.16 -6.38 11.13
N LEU A 231 -27.69 -6.71 12.33
CA LEU A 231 -28.41 -6.40 13.56
C LEU A 231 -27.43 -5.74 14.52
N PHE A 232 -27.86 -4.73 15.27
CA PHE A 232 -27.11 -3.88 16.22
C PHE A 232 -26.62 -2.50 15.73
N TYR A 233 -27.35 -1.82 14.84
CA TYR A 233 -27.13 -0.38 14.61
C TYR A 233 -27.87 0.54 15.62
N GLU A 234 -28.37 0.03 16.75
CA GLU A 234 -29.14 0.85 17.71
C GLU A 234 -28.65 0.87 19.18
N ILE A 235 -27.49 0.30 19.54
CA ILE A 235 -27.18 0.14 20.98
C ILE A 235 -25.87 0.77 21.51
N ILE A 236 -24.94 1.27 20.71
CA ILE A 236 -23.60 1.59 21.28
C ILE A 236 -23.24 3.08 21.12
N LEU A 237 -23.86 3.93 21.94
CA LEU A 237 -23.38 5.28 22.28
C LEU A 237 -22.24 5.26 23.32
N GLN A 238 -21.82 4.08 23.79
CA GLN A 238 -20.89 3.91 24.91
C GLN A 238 -19.74 2.98 24.53
N SER A 239 -18.49 3.39 24.77
CA SER A 239 -17.30 2.59 24.44
C SER A 239 -17.32 1.21 25.15
N ILE A 240 -17.16 0.12 24.40
CA ILE A 240 -16.99 -1.24 24.93
C ILE A 240 -15.56 -1.40 25.43
N ILE A 241 -15.38 -1.99 26.61
CA ILE A 241 -14.06 -2.33 27.16
C ILE A 241 -13.65 -3.72 26.69
N ILE A 242 -12.38 -3.90 26.32
CA ILE A 242 -11.78 -5.22 26.06
C ILE A 242 -10.57 -5.32 27.00
N GLN A 243 -10.56 -6.32 27.87
CA GLN A 243 -9.51 -6.56 28.85
C GLN A 243 -9.02 -8.01 28.75
N GLY A 244 -7.71 -8.21 28.91
CA GLY A 244 -7.06 -9.51 28.85
C GLY A 244 -6.58 -9.90 27.46
N LEU A 245 -5.39 -10.52 27.40
CA LEU A 245 -4.73 -10.91 26.15
C LEU A 245 -5.57 -11.87 25.30
N LYS A 246 -6.30 -12.78 25.95
CA LYS A 246 -7.22 -13.72 25.29
C LYS A 246 -8.37 -12.99 24.59
N HIS A 247 -8.94 -11.96 25.23
CA HIS A 247 -10.06 -11.19 24.67
C HIS A 247 -9.64 -10.19 23.59
N LEU A 248 -8.40 -9.67 23.62
CA LEU A 248 -7.85 -8.84 22.55
C LEU A 248 -7.65 -9.62 21.24
N ASN A 249 -7.46 -10.94 21.31
CA ASN A 249 -7.35 -11.84 20.16
C ASN A 249 -6.46 -11.29 19.02
N ARG A 250 -5.22 -10.91 19.37
CA ARG A 250 -4.20 -10.44 18.41
C ARG A 250 -4.61 -9.18 17.64
N ALA A 251 -5.48 -8.34 18.19
CA ALA A 251 -5.79 -7.01 17.65
C ALA A 251 -4.65 -6.02 17.94
N VAL A 252 -4.39 -5.12 16.99
CA VAL A 252 -3.42 -4.02 17.13
C VAL A 252 -4.17 -2.69 17.17
N HIS A 253 -3.56 -1.65 17.74
CA HIS A 253 -4.13 -0.31 17.75
C HIS A 253 -4.55 0.13 16.34
N GLU A 254 -5.73 0.75 16.23
CA GLU A 254 -6.37 1.18 14.97
C GLU A 254 -6.88 0.06 14.05
N ASP A 255 -6.85 -1.22 14.46
CA ASP A 255 -7.51 -2.29 13.72
C ASP A 255 -9.04 -2.17 13.77
N ILE A 256 -9.72 -2.58 12.70
CA ILE A 256 -11.18 -2.72 12.68
C ILE A 256 -11.52 -4.16 13.07
N VAL A 257 -12.14 -4.31 14.25
CA VAL A 257 -12.40 -5.60 14.88
C VAL A 257 -13.90 -5.90 14.98
N ALA A 258 -14.24 -7.19 14.90
CA ALA A 258 -15.55 -7.71 15.25
C ALA A 258 -15.54 -8.15 16.72
N VAL A 259 -16.43 -7.59 17.53
CA VAL A 259 -16.50 -7.81 18.98
C VAL A 259 -17.79 -8.54 19.33
N GLU A 260 -17.68 -9.60 20.13
CA GLU A 260 -18.79 -10.27 20.79
C GLU A 260 -18.91 -9.74 22.22
N LEU A 261 -20.11 -9.28 22.60
CA LEU A 261 -20.36 -8.78 23.96
C LEU A 261 -20.41 -9.95 24.94
N LEU A 262 -19.73 -9.77 26.08
CA LEU A 262 -19.76 -10.73 27.19
C LEU A 262 -21.06 -10.58 28.00
N ALA A 263 -21.36 -11.60 28.82
CA ALA A 263 -22.49 -11.57 29.73
C ALA A 263 -22.38 -10.39 30.69
N LYS A 264 -23.53 -9.85 31.15
CA LYS A 264 -23.56 -8.69 32.07
C LYS A 264 -22.82 -8.95 33.38
N ASP A 265 -22.68 -10.21 33.77
CA ASP A 265 -21.97 -10.64 34.97
C ASP A 265 -20.44 -10.52 34.84
N GLU A 266 -19.93 -10.44 33.60
CA GLU A 266 -18.50 -10.29 33.27
C GLU A 266 -18.16 -8.85 32.88
N TRP A 267 -19.07 -7.90 33.11
CA TRP A 267 -18.81 -6.50 32.84
C TRP A 267 -17.80 -5.95 33.84
N VAL A 268 -16.92 -5.06 33.37
CA VAL A 268 -15.81 -4.54 34.17
C VAL A 268 -15.81 -3.02 34.15
N ALA A 269 -15.33 -2.39 35.23
CA ALA A 269 -15.07 -0.97 35.27
C ALA A 269 -13.69 -0.65 34.64
N PRO A 270 -13.48 0.55 34.09
CA PRO A 270 -12.17 0.98 33.62
C PRO A 270 -11.10 0.83 34.72
N SER A 271 -10.09 0.00 34.48
CA SER A 271 -8.96 -0.17 35.41
C SER A 271 -7.97 0.99 35.27
N SER A 272 -7.44 1.48 36.39
CA SER A 272 -6.39 2.53 36.42
C SER A 272 -4.96 1.97 36.41
N VAL A 273 -4.81 0.66 36.20
CA VAL A 273 -3.53 -0.06 36.28
C VAL A 273 -2.94 -0.22 34.90
N VAL A 274 -1.76 0.34 34.67
CA VAL A 274 -0.95 0.14 33.46
C VAL A 274 0.03 -0.98 33.74
N LEU A 275 -0.23 -2.17 33.21
CA LEU A 275 0.71 -3.29 33.27
C LEU A 275 1.77 -3.09 32.17
N GLN A 276 3.05 -3.00 32.56
CA GLN A 276 4.17 -2.99 31.63
C GLN A 276 4.70 -4.42 31.48
N ASP A 277 4.84 -4.86 30.23
CA ASP A 277 5.48 -6.12 29.91
C ASP A 277 7.00 -5.91 29.99
N ASP A 278 7.63 -6.37 31.07
CA ASP A 278 9.08 -6.28 31.28
C ASP A 278 9.86 -7.34 30.47
N GLY A 279 9.17 -8.31 29.87
CA GLY A 279 9.72 -9.28 28.91
C GLY A 279 10.88 -10.11 29.44
N GLN A 280 10.91 -10.43 30.74
CA GLN A 280 11.95 -11.28 31.32
C GLN A 280 11.62 -12.78 31.28
N ASN A 281 10.36 -13.23 31.15
CA ASN A 281 10.07 -14.66 30.94
C ASN A 281 8.90 -14.88 29.95
N GLU A 282 9.05 -15.84 29.03
CA GLU A 282 7.94 -16.30 28.16
C GLU A 282 6.85 -17.07 28.95
N ASP A 283 7.16 -17.49 30.18
CA ASP A 283 6.31 -18.30 31.07
C ASP A 283 5.41 -17.47 32.02
N ASP A 284 5.43 -16.13 31.95
CA ASP A 284 4.65 -15.24 32.85
C ASP A 284 3.12 -15.26 32.60
N ALA A 285 2.60 -16.15 31.75
CA ALA A 285 1.17 -16.23 31.45
C ALA A 285 0.33 -16.67 32.66
N GLU A 286 0.88 -17.51 33.55
CA GLU A 286 0.18 -17.98 34.75
C GLU A 286 0.09 -16.89 35.83
N THR A 287 1.10 -16.02 35.92
CA THR A 287 1.17 -14.96 36.96
C THR A 287 0.24 -13.77 36.66
N GLU A 288 -0.11 -13.53 35.39
CA GLU A 288 -1.01 -12.44 34.99
C GLU A 288 -2.49 -12.75 35.26
N GLU A 289 -2.92 -14.01 35.13
CA GLU A 289 -4.30 -14.43 35.47
C GLU A 289 -4.60 -14.29 36.97
N GLU A 290 -3.58 -14.52 37.82
CA GLU A 290 -3.68 -14.30 39.26
C GLU A 290 -3.79 -12.80 39.61
N LYS A 291 -3.02 -11.93 38.93
CA LYS A 291 -3.12 -10.46 39.10
C LYS A 291 -4.46 -9.91 38.61
N GLU A 292 -4.99 -10.42 37.50
CA GLU A 292 -6.32 -10.04 37.00
C GLU A 292 -7.44 -10.44 37.97
N ASN A 293 -7.31 -11.60 38.63
CA ASN A 293 -8.29 -12.04 39.64
C ASN A 293 -8.22 -11.24 40.95
N ILE A 294 -7.04 -10.75 41.35
CA ILE A 294 -6.90 -9.87 42.52
C ILE A 294 -7.59 -8.51 42.28
N LEU A 295 -7.58 -8.00 41.04
CA LEU A 295 -8.17 -6.70 40.68
C LEU A 295 -9.72 -6.72 40.59
N LYS A 296 -10.35 -7.88 40.50
CA LYS A 296 -11.82 -8.02 40.41
C LYS A 296 -12.55 -7.78 41.74
N ILE A 297 -11.85 -7.71 42.86
CA ILE A 297 -12.45 -7.75 44.21
C ILE A 297 -12.94 -6.35 44.69
N SER A 298 -12.54 -5.25 44.05
CA SER A 298 -12.85 -3.88 44.52
C SER A 298 -13.59 -3.00 43.51
N VAL A 299 -14.57 -3.54 42.78
CA VAL A 299 -15.31 -2.76 41.76
C VAL A 299 -16.70 -2.32 42.24
N ASN A 300 -16.95 -1.01 42.14
CA ASN A 300 -18.23 -0.39 42.45
C ASN A 300 -19.25 -0.71 41.32
N LYS A 301 -20.37 -1.37 41.64
CA LYS A 301 -21.36 -1.88 40.65
C LYS A 301 -21.95 -0.80 39.73
N ASN A 302 -21.90 0.48 40.13
CA ASN A 302 -22.43 1.60 39.36
C ASN A 302 -21.51 2.10 38.22
N MET A 303 -20.29 1.56 38.06
CA MET A 303 -19.34 1.94 37.00
C MET A 303 -19.04 0.83 35.98
N LEU A 304 -19.85 -0.23 35.96
CA LEU A 304 -19.70 -1.33 35.01
C LEU A 304 -19.98 -0.84 33.59
N ARG A 305 -19.01 -1.04 32.70
CA ARG A 305 -19.16 -0.78 31.27
C ARG A 305 -19.32 -2.10 30.53
N PRO A 306 -19.99 -2.11 29.36
CA PRO A 306 -20.08 -3.31 28.55
C PRO A 306 -18.67 -3.80 28.18
N THR A 307 -18.37 -5.05 28.52
CA THR A 307 -17.11 -5.71 28.15
C THR A 307 -17.35 -6.65 26.98
N GLY A 308 -16.38 -6.76 26.08
CA GLY A 308 -16.43 -7.66 24.94
C GLY A 308 -15.13 -8.41 24.69
N LYS A 309 -15.20 -9.42 23.82
CA LYS A 309 -14.05 -10.16 23.28
C LYS A 309 -14.01 -10.02 21.76
N VAL A 310 -12.81 -9.89 21.21
CA VAL A 310 -12.59 -9.82 19.77
C VAL A 310 -12.70 -11.23 19.18
N VAL A 311 -13.66 -11.46 18.29
CA VAL A 311 -13.85 -12.75 17.62
C VAL A 311 -13.18 -12.80 16.26
N GLY A 312 -12.97 -11.65 15.63
CA GLY A 312 -12.35 -11.57 14.32
C GLY A 312 -11.88 -10.16 14.01
N ILE A 313 -11.05 -10.05 12.98
CA ILE A 313 -10.48 -8.77 12.56
C ILE A 313 -10.90 -8.55 11.12
N ILE A 314 -11.70 -7.51 10.91
CA ILE A 314 -12.33 -7.20 9.62
C ILE A 314 -11.30 -6.53 8.71
N LYS A 315 -10.50 -5.62 9.26
CA LYS A 315 -9.46 -4.90 8.53
C LYS A 315 -8.28 -4.61 9.45
N ARG A 316 -7.10 -5.04 9.04
CA ARG A 316 -5.82 -4.69 9.67
C ARG A 316 -5.39 -3.29 9.24
N ASN A 317 -4.86 -2.51 10.18
CA ASN A 317 -4.25 -1.20 9.91
C ASN A 317 -2.77 -1.19 10.32
N TRP A 318 -2.04 -2.22 9.89
CA TRP A 318 -0.61 -2.30 10.16
C TRP A 318 0.14 -1.22 9.38
N ARG A 319 1.05 -0.56 10.08
CA ARG A 319 1.94 0.47 9.55
C ARG A 319 3.37 0.11 9.92
N PRO A 320 4.37 0.64 9.21
CA PRO A 320 5.75 0.49 9.65
C PRO A 320 5.95 1.11 11.04
N PHE A 321 6.49 0.34 11.96
CA PHE A 321 6.75 0.74 13.35
C PHE A 321 8.24 0.98 13.56
N CYS A 322 8.59 2.15 14.12
CA CYS A 322 9.96 2.46 14.53
C CYS A 322 10.19 2.02 15.98
N GLY A 323 11.37 1.49 16.28
CA GLY A 323 11.71 0.99 17.61
C GLY A 323 13.15 0.52 17.71
N MET A 324 13.44 -0.28 18.74
CA MET A 324 14.78 -0.81 19.01
C MET A 324 14.76 -2.33 19.14
N LEU A 325 15.84 -2.97 18.72
CA LEU A 325 16.03 -4.40 18.89
C LEU A 325 16.51 -4.73 20.31
N SER A 326 15.79 -5.61 20.99
CA SER A 326 16.15 -6.23 22.27
C SER A 326 16.71 -7.62 21.99
N LYS A 327 18.03 -7.77 22.08
CA LYS A 327 18.69 -9.06 21.85
C LYS A 327 18.33 -10.08 22.94
N SER A 328 18.21 -11.34 22.55
CA SER A 328 18.13 -12.45 23.50
C SER A 328 19.49 -12.62 24.20
N GLN A 329 19.48 -13.10 25.44
CA GLN A 329 20.71 -13.34 26.21
C GLN A 329 21.55 -14.49 25.63
N ILE A 330 20.95 -15.34 24.78
CA ILE A 330 21.60 -16.45 24.10
C ILE A 330 22.31 -15.93 22.83
N LYS A 331 23.65 -15.99 22.81
CA LYS A 331 24.49 -15.42 21.74
C LYS A 331 24.26 -16.04 20.34
N GLU A 332 23.73 -17.26 20.26
CA GLU A 332 23.46 -17.96 18.99
C GLU A 332 21.97 -17.95 18.58
N ALA A 333 21.09 -17.34 19.38
CA ALA A 333 19.69 -17.27 19.05
C ALA A 333 19.48 -16.36 17.83
N ARG A 334 18.74 -16.84 16.83
CA ARG A 334 18.33 -16.06 15.66
C ARG A 334 17.07 -15.23 15.90
N ARG A 335 16.33 -15.55 16.97
CA ARG A 335 15.06 -14.91 17.33
C ARG A 335 15.32 -13.87 18.40
N HIS A 336 14.97 -12.63 18.07
CA HIS A 336 15.11 -11.46 18.91
C HIS A 336 13.75 -10.79 19.08
N LEU A 337 13.64 -9.94 20.09
CA LEU A 337 12.41 -9.21 20.35
C LEU A 337 12.63 -7.74 20.00
N PHE A 338 11.67 -7.11 19.35
CA PHE A 338 11.69 -5.72 18.97
C PHE A 338 10.70 -4.94 19.82
N THR A 339 11.18 -3.86 20.40
CA THR A 339 10.38 -2.98 21.24
C THR A 339 10.02 -1.73 20.43
N PRO A 340 8.75 -1.58 19.99
CA PRO A 340 8.32 -0.39 19.26
C PRO A 340 8.38 0.85 20.17
N ALA A 341 8.56 2.02 19.55
CA ALA A 341 8.54 3.30 20.27
C ALA A 341 7.14 3.64 20.82
N ASP A 342 6.09 3.21 20.11
CA ASP A 342 4.71 3.33 20.57
C ASP A 342 4.38 2.18 21.55
N ARG A 343 4.12 2.54 22.81
CA ARG A 343 3.80 1.59 23.89
C ARG A 343 2.45 0.89 23.73
N ARG A 344 1.59 1.35 22.82
CA ARG A 344 0.30 0.70 22.51
C ARG A 344 0.46 -0.54 21.64
N ILE A 345 1.63 -0.70 21.03
CA ILE A 345 1.94 -1.80 20.12
C ILE A 345 2.70 -2.86 20.92
N PRO A 346 2.30 -4.14 20.83
CA PRO A 346 3.02 -5.21 21.50
C PRO A 346 4.44 -5.34 20.95
N ARG A 347 5.33 -5.91 21.77
CA ARG A 347 6.67 -6.28 21.30
C ARG A 347 6.56 -7.29 20.16
N ILE A 348 7.51 -7.25 19.23
CA ILE A 348 7.43 -7.97 17.96
C ILE A 348 8.60 -8.94 17.85
N ARG A 349 8.35 -10.18 17.44
CA ARG A 349 9.41 -11.17 17.24
C ARG A 349 10.05 -10.98 15.87
N ILE A 350 11.37 -10.82 15.85
CA ILE A 350 12.19 -10.67 14.63
C ILE A 350 13.15 -11.85 14.54
N GLU A 351 13.26 -12.45 13.37
CA GLU A 351 14.31 -13.43 13.07
C GLU A 351 15.43 -12.75 12.26
N THR A 352 16.61 -12.57 12.84
CA THR A 352 17.74 -11.93 12.14
C THR A 352 19.06 -12.53 12.58
N ARG A 353 20.00 -12.67 11.63
CA ARG A 353 21.39 -13.06 11.89
C ARG A 353 22.29 -11.88 12.18
N GLN A 354 21.80 -10.65 11.96
CA GLN A 354 22.58 -9.42 12.08
C GLN A 354 22.28 -8.66 13.39
N ALA A 355 21.85 -9.36 14.44
CA ALA A 355 21.43 -8.73 15.70
C ALA A 355 22.52 -7.84 16.31
N ASP A 356 23.79 -8.25 16.24
CA ASP A 356 24.92 -7.47 16.76
C ASP A 356 25.11 -6.13 16.04
N LYS A 357 24.76 -6.04 14.75
CA LYS A 357 24.85 -4.79 13.96
C LYS A 357 23.64 -3.88 14.15
N LEU A 358 22.52 -4.45 14.57
CA LEU A 358 21.24 -3.75 14.75
C LEU A 358 21.03 -3.33 16.21
N GLU A 359 21.82 -3.89 17.13
CA GLU A 359 21.84 -3.50 18.53
C GLU A 359 22.21 -2.01 18.68
N GLY A 360 21.43 -1.30 19.50
CA GLY A 360 21.62 0.13 19.75
C GLY A 360 21.16 1.05 18.62
N GLN A 361 20.71 0.52 17.48
CA GLN A 361 20.16 1.31 16.37
C GLN A 361 18.63 1.37 16.42
N ARG A 362 18.08 2.49 15.93
CA ARG A 362 16.63 2.59 15.67
C ARG A 362 16.34 1.94 14.32
N ILE A 363 15.42 0.99 14.33
CA ILE A 363 15.03 0.23 13.15
C ILE A 363 13.54 0.37 12.90
N ILE A 364 13.15 0.36 11.63
CA ILE A 364 11.75 0.37 11.21
C ILE A 364 11.36 -1.04 10.82
N VAL A 365 10.22 -1.51 11.30
CA VAL A 365 9.78 -2.90 11.22
C VAL A 365 8.31 -2.95 10.82
N ALA A 366 7.94 -3.86 9.91
CA ALA A 366 6.56 -4.09 9.52
C ALA A 366 6.11 -5.50 9.91
N ILE A 367 4.95 -5.59 10.56
CA ILE A 367 4.36 -6.87 10.99
C ILE A 367 3.89 -7.64 9.75
N ASP A 368 4.29 -8.91 9.65
CA ASP A 368 3.92 -9.81 8.55
C ASP A 368 2.71 -10.68 8.94
N GLY A 369 2.74 -11.23 10.16
CA GLY A 369 1.68 -12.11 10.63
C GLY A 369 1.70 -12.31 12.13
N TRP A 370 0.58 -12.76 12.69
CA TRP A 370 0.49 -13.13 14.10
C TRP A 370 -0.18 -14.50 14.25
N PRO A 371 0.60 -15.59 14.24
CA PRO A 371 0.06 -16.94 14.28
C PRO A 371 -0.51 -17.27 15.67
N ARG A 372 -1.44 -18.22 15.73
CA ARG A 372 -2.17 -18.57 16.96
C ARG A 372 -1.27 -19.14 18.07
N ASN A 373 -0.17 -19.78 17.69
CA ASN A 373 0.80 -20.39 18.60
C ASN A 373 1.84 -19.40 19.15
N SER A 374 1.83 -18.13 18.70
CA SER A 374 2.80 -17.13 19.13
C SER A 374 2.14 -16.04 19.97
N ARG A 375 2.72 -15.74 21.13
CA ARG A 375 2.33 -14.61 21.97
C ARG A 375 2.66 -13.26 21.32
N TYR A 376 3.68 -13.21 20.47
CA TYR A 376 4.11 -11.98 19.79
C TYR A 376 3.88 -12.08 18.28
N PRO A 377 3.55 -10.96 17.60
CA PRO A 377 3.54 -10.90 16.15
C PRO A 377 4.93 -11.20 15.60
N ASN A 378 4.97 -11.79 14.40
CA ASN A 378 6.19 -12.08 13.68
C ASN A 378 6.45 -11.01 12.63
N VAL A 379 7.74 -10.79 12.41
CA VAL A 379 8.27 -9.91 11.39
C VAL A 379 9.26 -10.69 10.56
N SER A 380 9.12 -10.52 9.26
CA SER A 380 10.05 -11.06 8.28
C SER A 380 11.17 -10.06 7.94
N PHE A 381 10.92 -8.73 8.05
CA PHE A 381 11.89 -7.73 7.57
C PHE A 381 12.01 -6.43 8.39
N ILE A 382 13.16 -5.78 8.22
CA ILE A 382 13.50 -4.44 8.73
C ILE A 382 13.58 -3.49 7.54
N LEU A 383 12.74 -2.44 7.54
CA LEU A 383 12.62 -1.47 6.46
C LEU A 383 13.83 -0.54 6.31
N ALA A 384 14.45 -0.12 7.42
CA ALA A 384 15.56 0.82 7.40
C ALA A 384 16.30 0.89 8.73
N LYS A 385 17.60 1.26 8.66
CA LYS A 385 18.39 1.77 9.78
C LYS A 385 18.23 3.28 9.84
N VAL A 386 17.82 3.81 10.98
CA VAL A 386 17.83 5.26 11.22
C VAL A 386 19.17 5.60 11.87
N ASN A 387 20.12 6.12 11.08
CA ASN A 387 21.33 6.70 11.64
C ASN A 387 20.97 7.98 12.39
N CYS A 388 21.28 8.01 13.69
CA CYS A 388 21.10 9.19 14.53
C CYS A 388 22.13 10.27 14.18
N GLU A 389 21.85 11.05 13.15
CA GLU A 389 22.19 12.49 13.13
C GLU A 389 20.97 13.39 12.92
N CYS A 390 19.78 12.85 12.65
CA CYS A 390 18.61 13.70 12.44
C CYS A 390 17.33 13.09 12.99
N SER A 391 16.88 13.63 14.11
CA SER A 391 15.50 13.53 14.59
C SER A 391 14.49 14.22 13.66
N SER A 392 14.93 14.81 12.54
CA SER A 392 14.18 15.77 11.72
C SER A 392 14.26 15.56 10.19
N GLN A 393 14.90 14.51 9.68
CA GLN A 393 14.98 14.25 8.23
C GLN A 393 13.84 13.37 7.70
N ILE A 394 12.60 13.84 7.88
CA ILE A 394 11.49 13.54 6.94
C ILE A 394 10.87 14.89 6.51
N ILE A 395 11.72 15.83 6.11
CA ILE A 395 11.28 17.04 5.43
C ILE A 395 11.84 16.95 4.01
N ILE A 396 10.91 16.72 3.09
CA ILE A 396 11.11 16.62 1.66
C ILE A 396 11.71 17.94 1.17
N SER A 397 12.93 17.89 0.66
CA SER A 397 13.59 19.04 0.02
C SER A 397 12.97 19.26 -1.35
N PHE A 398 12.00 20.18 -1.44
CA PHE A 398 11.53 20.72 -2.71
C PHE A 398 12.32 22.00 -3.03
N TYR A 399 13.32 21.89 -3.90
CA TYR A 399 13.89 23.04 -4.57
C TYR A 399 12.90 23.53 -5.64
N PHE A 400 12.19 24.62 -5.38
CA PHE A 400 11.40 25.31 -6.40
C PHE A 400 12.21 26.48 -6.98
N SER A 401 12.48 26.43 -8.28
CA SER A 401 12.91 27.60 -9.06
C SER A 401 11.69 28.15 -9.80
N PHE A 402 11.47 29.47 -9.72
CA PHE A 402 10.34 30.12 -10.37
C PHE A 402 10.44 30.05 -11.90
N ASN A 403 9.34 29.65 -12.55
CA ASN A 403 9.25 29.54 -14.00
C ASN A 403 8.72 30.85 -14.59
N VAL A 404 9.46 31.43 -15.55
CA VAL A 404 9.20 32.76 -16.13
C VAL A 404 7.84 32.85 -16.85
N GLY A 405 7.26 31.71 -17.23
CA GLY A 405 5.97 31.63 -17.93
C GLY A 405 4.74 32.07 -17.13
N ASP A 406 4.75 31.94 -15.79
CA ASP A 406 3.59 32.24 -14.93
C ASP A 406 3.46 33.73 -14.58
N MET A 407 4.44 34.57 -14.94
CA MET A 407 4.42 36.01 -14.67
C MET A 407 3.36 36.77 -15.48
N LYS A 408 2.81 36.16 -16.54
CA LYS A 408 1.89 36.84 -17.46
C LYS A 408 0.51 37.14 -16.84
N TYR A 409 0.14 36.43 -15.77
CA TYR A 409 -1.15 36.55 -15.08
C TYR A 409 -1.00 37.04 -13.62
N ARG A 410 0.20 37.49 -13.22
CA ARG A 410 0.52 37.92 -11.85
C ARG A 410 0.94 39.38 -11.84
N GLU A 411 0.42 40.16 -10.90
CA GLU A 411 0.89 41.52 -10.65
C GLU A 411 2.10 41.52 -9.72
N ASP A 412 3.03 42.44 -9.97
CA ASP A 412 4.28 42.56 -9.21
C ASP A 412 4.14 43.58 -8.06
N LEU A 413 3.96 43.06 -6.85
CA LEU A 413 3.79 43.85 -5.63
C LEU A 413 5.06 43.95 -4.78
N ARG A 414 6.23 43.57 -5.32
CA ARG A 414 7.52 43.61 -4.60
C ARG A 414 7.97 45.02 -4.19
N HIS A 415 7.34 46.04 -4.73
CA HIS A 415 7.57 47.44 -4.41
C HIS A 415 6.85 47.90 -3.13
N LEU A 416 5.98 47.06 -2.54
CA LEU A 416 5.28 47.34 -1.29
C LEU A 416 6.10 46.89 -0.07
N TYR A 417 5.98 47.64 1.04
CA TYR A 417 6.56 47.26 2.32
C TYR A 417 5.62 46.29 3.05
N VAL A 418 6.05 45.03 3.18
CA VAL A 418 5.25 43.96 3.75
C VAL A 418 5.95 43.38 4.98
N CYS A 419 5.19 43.07 6.02
CA CYS A 419 5.70 42.44 7.24
C CYS A 419 4.80 41.30 7.70
N SER A 420 5.40 40.27 8.30
CA SER A 420 4.69 39.25 9.08
C SER A 420 4.88 39.51 10.57
N VAL A 421 3.90 39.13 11.38
CA VAL A 421 3.91 39.25 12.83
C VAL A 421 3.76 37.86 13.46
N ASP A 422 4.89 37.19 13.67
CA ASP A 422 4.96 35.82 14.16
C ASP A 422 5.60 35.68 15.56
N PRO A 423 5.24 34.64 16.34
CA PRO A 423 5.95 34.28 17.57
C PRO A 423 7.42 33.90 17.34
N PRO A 424 8.31 34.07 18.34
CA PRO A 424 9.71 33.67 18.23
C PRO A 424 9.84 32.16 17.99
N GLY A 425 10.50 31.78 16.89
CA GLY A 425 10.71 30.38 16.50
C GLY A 425 9.71 29.84 15.46
N CYS A 426 8.83 30.69 14.91
CA CYS A 426 7.96 30.32 13.80
C CYS A 426 8.78 29.99 12.54
N THR A 427 8.48 28.86 11.89
CA THR A 427 9.13 28.41 10.64
C THR A 427 8.17 28.42 9.45
N ASP A 428 6.86 28.46 9.70
CA ASP A 428 5.81 28.37 8.70
C ASP A 428 5.00 29.68 8.73
N ILE A 429 5.36 30.63 7.87
CA ILE A 429 4.69 31.95 7.77
C ILE A 429 3.52 31.82 6.80
N ASP A 430 2.30 31.91 7.29
CA ASP A 430 1.08 31.74 6.50
C ASP A 430 0.49 33.07 5.99
N ASP A 431 0.77 34.18 6.68
CA ASP A 431 0.20 35.49 6.41
C ASP A 431 1.22 36.64 6.50
N ALA A 432 1.00 37.68 5.71
CA ALA A 432 1.79 38.91 5.76
C ALA A 432 0.89 40.12 5.46
N LEU A 433 1.22 41.27 6.03
CA LEU A 433 0.39 42.48 5.95
C LEU A 433 1.17 43.66 5.38
N HIS A 434 0.45 44.57 4.73
CA HIS A 434 0.96 45.89 4.36
C HIS A 434 -0.06 46.98 4.67
N CYS A 435 0.44 48.18 4.94
CA CYS A 435 -0.36 49.38 5.12
C CYS A 435 0.39 50.57 4.52
N ARG A 436 -0.24 51.33 3.61
CA ARG A 436 0.32 52.57 3.07
C ARG A 436 -0.73 53.67 2.97
N GLU A 437 -0.29 54.92 3.05
CA GLU A 437 -1.13 56.09 2.83
C GLU A 437 -1.17 56.45 1.34
N ILE A 438 -2.36 56.73 0.82
CA ILE A 438 -2.58 57.15 -0.56
C ILE A 438 -2.86 58.67 -0.60
N GLU A 439 -2.58 59.31 -1.73
CA GLU A 439 -2.70 60.76 -1.95
C GLU A 439 -4.07 61.37 -1.60
N ASN A 440 -5.14 60.57 -1.56
CA ASN A 440 -6.49 61.00 -1.18
C ASN A 440 -6.72 61.03 0.35
N GLY A 441 -5.69 60.78 1.17
CA GLY A 441 -5.77 60.73 2.63
C GLY A 441 -6.37 59.44 3.19
N ASN A 442 -6.62 58.44 2.33
CA ASN A 442 -7.06 57.11 2.74
C ASN A 442 -5.85 56.18 2.93
N LEU A 443 -6.05 55.11 3.70
CA LEU A 443 -5.07 54.04 3.89
C LEU A 443 -5.43 52.84 3.02
N GLU A 444 -4.44 52.31 2.29
CA GLU A 444 -4.51 51.00 1.65
C GLU A 444 -3.98 49.96 2.62
N VAL A 445 -4.80 48.97 2.95
CA VAL A 445 -4.44 47.85 3.80
C VAL A 445 -4.65 46.56 3.03
N GLY A 446 -3.61 45.73 2.93
CA GLY A 446 -3.68 44.43 2.26
C GLY A 446 -3.18 43.30 3.14
N TRP A 447 -3.87 42.16 3.04
CA TRP A 447 -3.53 40.90 3.70
C TRP A 447 -3.12 39.90 2.63
N VAL A 448 -1.92 39.36 2.76
CA VAL A 448 -1.34 38.35 1.87
C VAL A 448 -1.41 37.02 2.57
N PHE A 449 -2.06 36.02 1.95
CA PHE A 449 -2.11 34.65 2.46
C PHE A 449 -1.33 33.71 1.55
N VAL A 450 -0.61 32.76 2.13
CA VAL A 450 0.07 31.67 1.42
C VAL A 450 -0.90 30.50 1.22
N TYR A 451 -1.27 30.17 -0.03
CA TYR A 451 -2.13 29.02 -0.34
C TYR A 451 -1.35 27.97 -1.13
N GLY A 452 -1.00 26.86 -0.48
CA GLY A 452 -0.40 25.68 -1.13
C GLY A 452 -1.48 24.72 -1.62
N ASN A 453 -1.73 24.65 -2.93
CA ASN A 453 -2.59 23.60 -3.48
C ASN A 453 -1.74 22.34 -3.76
N LYS A 454 -2.26 21.15 -3.40
CA LYS A 454 -1.55 19.85 -3.56
C LYS A 454 -1.34 19.43 -5.02
N GLU A 455 -1.87 20.20 -5.97
CA GLU A 455 -1.50 20.14 -7.38
C GLU A 455 -0.70 21.40 -7.71
N SER A 456 0.61 21.32 -7.51
CA SER A 456 1.62 22.06 -8.27
C SER A 456 1.35 23.55 -8.54
N GLN A 457 1.05 24.39 -7.54
CA GLN A 457 1.30 25.84 -7.57
C GLN A 457 0.90 26.49 -6.24
N LEU A 458 1.83 27.25 -5.65
CA LEU A 458 1.50 28.24 -4.62
C LEU A 458 0.72 29.39 -5.28
N THR A 459 -0.51 29.56 -4.81
CA THR A 459 -1.35 30.73 -5.09
C THR A 459 -1.41 31.57 -3.83
N CYS A 460 -1.40 32.89 -3.96
CA CYS A 460 -1.67 33.77 -2.83
C CYS A 460 -2.95 34.55 -3.16
N ILE A 461 -3.78 34.84 -2.17
CA ILE A 461 -5.06 35.54 -2.34
C ILE A 461 -4.98 36.80 -1.47
N THR A 462 -5.16 37.97 -2.06
CA THR A 462 -5.43 39.23 -1.33
C THR A 462 -6.91 39.55 -1.43
N SER A 463 -7.53 39.96 -0.33
CA SER A 463 -8.84 40.62 -0.33
C SER A 463 -8.65 42.09 0.03
N VAL A 464 -9.02 42.99 -0.87
CA VAL A 464 -9.08 44.44 -0.60
C VAL A 464 -10.52 44.76 -0.24
N SER A 465 -10.77 45.30 0.95
CA SER A 465 -12.11 45.76 1.34
C SER A 465 -12.14 47.29 1.38
N GLU A 466 -12.79 47.90 0.40
CA GLU A 466 -13.41 49.20 0.58
C GLU A 466 -14.70 48.99 1.38
N VAL A 467 -14.92 49.76 2.44
CA VAL A 467 -16.15 49.69 3.24
C VAL A 467 -17.32 50.27 2.43
N VAL A 468 -17.99 49.44 1.62
CA VAL A 468 -19.42 49.56 1.22
C VAL A 468 -19.97 48.16 0.93
N ILE A 469 -21.16 47.84 1.47
CA ILE A 469 -21.92 46.60 1.24
C ILE A 469 -22.31 46.49 -0.25
N GLU A 470 -21.81 45.48 -0.97
CA GLU A 470 -22.54 44.55 -1.86
C GLU A 470 -21.61 43.77 -2.81
N ARG A 471 -21.94 42.47 -2.99
CA ARG A 471 -21.54 41.54 -4.07
C ARG A 471 -20.14 40.89 -4.07
N LEU A 472 -20.16 39.61 -3.69
CA LEU A 472 -19.27 38.55 -4.17
C LEU A 472 -19.30 38.47 -5.70
N VAL A 473 -18.20 38.82 -6.37
CA VAL A 473 -17.91 38.44 -7.77
C VAL A 473 -16.41 38.14 -7.93
N SER A 474 -16.15 37.13 -8.73
CA SER A 474 -14.91 36.39 -9.04
C SER A 474 -13.67 37.15 -9.55
N LEU A 475 -12.48 36.55 -9.28
CA LEU A 475 -11.11 36.71 -9.90
C LEU A 475 -10.17 37.75 -9.25
N PRO A 476 -8.81 37.70 -9.44
CA PRO A 476 -7.81 36.61 -9.57
C PRO A 476 -6.71 36.64 -8.46
N CYS A 477 -5.76 35.69 -8.42
CA CYS A 477 -4.77 35.47 -7.34
C CYS A 477 -3.48 36.35 -7.45
N PHE A 478 -2.90 36.78 -6.31
CA PHE A 478 -1.79 37.73 -6.17
C PHE A 478 -0.71 37.22 -5.19
N LEU A 479 0.60 37.38 -5.43
CA LEU A 479 1.67 36.85 -4.55
C LEU A 479 2.66 37.90 -4.02
N LEU A 480 3.06 37.77 -2.75
CA LEU A 480 4.16 38.46 -2.08
C LEU A 480 4.96 37.40 -1.30
N ILE A 481 6.30 37.48 -1.38
CA ILE A 481 7.24 36.55 -0.73
C ILE A 481 7.42 36.93 0.74
#